data_AF-A0A644UJI2-F1
#
_entry.id   AF-A0A644UJI2-F1
#
_cell.length_a   1.000
_cell.length_b   1.000
_cell.length_c   1.000
_cell.angle_alpha   90.00
_cell.angle_beta   90.00
_cell.angle_gamma   90.00
#
_symmetry.space_group_name_H-M   'P 1'
#
loop_
_entity.id
_entity.type
_entity.pdbx_description
1 polymer ?
#
loop_
_entity_poly.entity_id
_entity_poly.type
_entity_poly.pdbx_seq_one_letter_code
_entity_poly.pdbx_strand_id
1 'polypeptide(L)'
;MRHFGYLSFCFAAIPEAGKIKRKLRHSFCAISSSSLFVMRRTLSLIILSLIFVLLWSCKKYEEYPPEPQIEFLDFVLLRDAQGIDQRGVLRFSFTDGDGNIGLYDNDTLPPYDYNLFVRYFERKNGSFQEVFLVTPRYINDTTIVYDTATFNGRIPILTPAGKNKAISGEIEDTLFVNNPLSAFDTIMFEVFIRDRDLNESNVIQTPPIVVKKQ
;
A
#
# COMPACT_ATOMS: atom_id res chain seq x y z
N MET A 1 56.28 39.94 -9.85
CA MET A 1 56.30 41.24 -9.14
C MET A 1 55.19 41.23 -8.10
N ARG A 2 55.56 41.63 -6.87
CA ARG A 2 54.79 42.41 -5.89
C ARG A 2 53.32 42.02 -5.65
N HIS A 3 52.95 41.43 -4.52
CA HIS A 3 52.90 41.97 -3.14
C HIS A 3 51.54 42.59 -2.75
N PHE A 4 51.08 42.14 -1.58
CA PHE A 4 50.47 42.90 -0.46
C PHE A 4 48.96 43.23 -0.42
N GLY A 5 48.40 43.03 0.79
CA GLY A 5 47.10 43.52 1.27
C GLY A 5 46.53 42.63 2.39
N TYR A 6 47.02 42.65 3.65
CA TYR A 6 46.53 43.42 4.83
C TYR A 6 45.13 42.96 5.33
N LEU A 7 44.78 42.75 6.62
CA LEU A 7 44.90 43.46 7.92
C LEU A 7 44.71 42.41 9.08
N SER A 8 45.36 42.36 10.26
CA SER A 8 45.50 43.29 11.43
C SER A 8 44.16 43.55 12.18
N PHE A 9 43.94 43.36 13.49
CA PHE A 9 44.62 43.87 14.70
C PHE A 9 44.04 43.23 16.01
N CYS A 10 44.84 43.13 17.09
CA CYS A 10 44.61 43.78 18.42
C CYS A 10 45.67 43.32 19.47
N PHE A 11 46.59 44.21 19.88
CA PHE A 11 46.72 44.91 21.19
C PHE A 11 47.17 44.01 22.37
N ALA A 12 48.44 44.10 22.80
CA ALA A 12 49.01 44.91 23.91
C ALA A 12 48.95 44.14 25.27
N ALA A 13 49.87 44.20 26.24
CA ALA A 13 51.05 45.01 26.53
C ALA A 13 52.03 44.23 27.45
N ILE A 14 53.20 44.85 27.69
CA ILE A 14 54.45 44.46 28.37
C ILE A 14 54.29 44.50 29.93
N PRO A 15 55.00 43.69 30.75
CA PRO A 15 56.34 44.02 31.30
C PRO A 15 57.32 42.81 31.28
N GLU A 16 58.53 42.94 30.75
CA GLU A 16 59.77 43.47 31.34
C GLU A 16 60.61 42.45 32.15
N ALA A 17 61.91 42.48 31.85
CA ALA A 17 63.07 41.96 32.60
C ALA A 17 63.35 40.44 32.63
N GLY A 18 64.54 40.08 32.10
CA GLY A 18 65.20 38.82 32.41
C GLY A 18 66.05 38.24 31.27
N LYS A 19 67.22 38.83 31.00
CA LYS A 19 68.22 38.23 30.11
C LYS A 19 68.73 36.91 30.69
N ILE A 20 68.34 35.77 30.11
CA ILE A 20 69.05 34.50 30.27
C ILE A 20 69.20 33.86 28.89
N LYS A 21 70.45 33.78 28.41
CA LYS A 21 70.84 33.08 27.19
C LYS A 21 70.51 31.58 27.31
N ARG A 22 69.60 31.05 26.47
CA ARG A 22 69.53 29.61 26.19
C ARG A 22 69.24 29.32 24.71
N LYS A 23 70.28 28.76 24.10
CA LYS A 23 70.37 27.91 22.90
C LYS A 23 69.02 27.44 22.33
N LEU A 24 68.68 27.95 21.14
CA LEU A 24 67.61 27.42 20.29
C LEU A 24 67.91 25.94 19.98
N ARG A 25 67.09 25.02 20.49
CA ARG A 25 67.00 23.64 19.98
C ARG A 25 65.67 23.55 19.25
N HIS A 26 65.74 23.31 17.94
CA HIS A 26 64.58 22.88 17.16
C HIS A 26 64.06 21.57 17.77
N SER A 27 62.89 21.65 18.42
CA SER A 27 62.15 20.47 18.81
C SER A 27 61.39 20.00 17.57
N PHE A 28 62.03 19.14 16.77
CA PHE A 28 61.32 18.31 15.81
C PHE A 28 60.40 17.40 16.61
N CYS A 29 59.09 17.68 16.58
CA CYS A 29 58.08 16.76 17.07
C CYS A 29 58.04 15.57 16.10
N ALA A 30 58.83 14.54 16.38
CA ALA A 30 58.70 13.26 15.72
C ALA A 30 57.36 12.65 16.16
N ILE A 31 56.36 12.65 15.28
CA ILE A 31 55.15 11.85 15.46
C ILE A 31 55.61 10.39 15.50
N SER A 32 55.59 9.79 16.69
CA SER A 32 56.06 8.42 16.87
C SER A 32 55.20 7.46 16.04
N SER A 33 55.86 6.50 15.39
CA SER A 33 55.22 5.46 14.57
C SER A 33 54.17 4.63 15.31
N SER A 34 54.14 4.68 16.65
CA SER A 34 53.09 4.08 17.49
C SER A 34 51.72 4.76 17.36
N SER A 35 51.64 6.07 17.12
CA SER A 35 50.34 6.79 17.02
C SER A 35 49.61 6.52 15.70
N LEU A 36 50.36 6.38 14.59
CA LEU A 36 49.82 5.99 13.28
C LEU A 36 49.33 4.53 13.26
N PHE A 37 49.95 3.66 14.06
CA PHE A 37 49.58 2.25 14.18
C PHE A 37 48.30 2.05 15.01
N VAL A 38 48.15 2.81 16.10
CA VAL A 38 46.93 2.81 16.93
C VAL A 38 45.73 3.38 16.16
N MET A 39 45.91 4.48 15.41
CA MET A 39 44.86 5.11 14.61
C MET A 39 44.38 4.22 13.45
N ARG A 40 45.27 3.45 12.81
CA ARG A 40 44.89 2.43 11.82
C ARG A 40 44.11 1.26 12.43
N ARG A 41 44.48 0.82 13.63
CA ARG A 41 43.77 -0.25 14.35
C ARG A 41 42.36 0.16 14.80
N THR A 42 42.19 1.39 15.30
CA THR A 42 40.86 1.90 15.69
C THR A 42 39.96 2.12 14.47
N LEU A 43 40.51 2.60 13.35
CA LEU A 43 39.76 2.74 12.09
C LEU A 43 39.28 1.39 11.55
N SER A 44 40.13 0.36 11.59
CA SER A 44 39.74 -1.01 11.19
C SER A 44 38.64 -1.60 12.09
N LEU A 45 38.67 -1.33 13.39
CA LEU A 45 37.62 -1.78 14.32
C LEU A 45 36.28 -1.06 14.07
N ILE A 46 36.32 0.23 13.75
CA ILE A 46 35.11 1.00 13.39
C ILE A 46 34.52 0.50 12.06
N ILE A 47 35.35 0.23 11.05
CA ILE A 47 34.89 -0.32 9.77
C ILE A 47 34.30 -1.73 9.96
N LEU A 48 34.92 -2.58 10.78
CA LEU A 48 34.40 -3.92 11.08
C LEU A 48 33.08 -3.86 11.85
N SER A 49 32.96 -2.93 12.81
CA SER A 49 31.71 -2.67 13.54
C SER A 49 30.60 -2.16 12.62
N LEU A 50 30.91 -1.28 11.69
CA LEU A 50 29.94 -0.76 10.71
C LEU A 50 29.47 -1.85 9.74
N ILE A 51 30.38 -2.73 9.28
CA ILE A 51 30.04 -3.90 8.47
C ILE A 51 29.14 -4.86 9.25
N PHE A 52 29.40 -5.07 10.54
CA PHE A 52 28.57 -5.94 11.38
C PHE A 52 27.15 -5.39 11.54
N VAL A 53 26.96 -4.07 11.67
CA VAL A 53 25.62 -3.44 11.72
C VAL A 53 24.85 -3.62 10.41
N LEU A 54 25.52 -3.59 9.27
CA LEU A 54 24.87 -3.77 7.96
C LEU A 54 24.38 -5.21 7.71
N LEU A 55 24.99 -6.22 8.35
CA LEU A 55 24.61 -7.62 8.19
C LEU A 55 23.35 -8.03 8.98
N TRP A 56 22.87 -7.18 9.90
CA TRP A 56 21.67 -7.46 10.70
C TRP A 56 20.38 -6.87 10.12
N SER A 57 20.47 -6.17 8.98
CA SER A 57 19.30 -5.64 8.27
C SER A 57 18.60 -6.73 7.45
N CYS A 58 18.00 -7.71 8.12
CA CYS A 58 17.10 -8.67 7.50
C CYS A 58 15.67 -8.10 7.53
N LYS A 59 15.11 -7.75 6.35
CA LYS A 59 13.71 -7.35 6.24
C LYS A 59 12.85 -8.61 6.41
N LYS A 60 12.00 -8.67 7.44
CA LYS A 60 11.03 -9.75 7.57
C LYS A 60 10.02 -9.64 6.44
N TYR A 61 9.82 -10.72 5.71
CA TYR A 61 8.73 -10.83 4.76
C TYR A 61 7.48 -11.26 5.54
N GLU A 62 6.35 -10.64 5.21
CA GLU A 62 5.05 -11.16 5.66
C GLU A 62 4.80 -12.48 4.95
N GLU A 63 4.42 -13.49 5.73
CA GLU A 63 4.02 -14.81 5.23
C GLU A 63 2.49 -14.85 5.24
N TYR A 64 1.90 -14.84 4.05
CA TYR A 64 0.47 -15.02 3.85
C TYR A 64 0.18 -16.46 3.42
N PRO A 65 -1.01 -17.01 3.73
CA PRO A 65 -1.45 -18.28 3.14
C PRO A 65 -1.56 -18.15 1.61
N PRO A 66 -1.45 -19.26 0.85
CA PRO A 66 -1.72 -19.25 -0.58
C PRO A 66 -3.15 -18.81 -0.90
N GLU A 67 -4.13 -19.13 -0.04
CA GLU A 67 -5.51 -18.71 -0.26
C GLU A 67 -5.70 -17.23 0.05
N PRO A 68 -6.41 -16.47 -0.79
CA PRO A 68 -6.63 -15.05 -0.56
C PRO A 68 -7.39 -14.81 0.76
N GLN A 69 -7.03 -13.76 1.47
CA GLN A 69 -7.81 -13.27 2.63
C GLN A 69 -8.23 -11.83 2.37
N ILE A 70 -9.45 -11.47 2.76
CA ILE A 70 -10.01 -10.13 2.58
C ILE A 70 -10.59 -9.56 3.87
N GLU A 71 -10.55 -8.24 4.01
CA GLU A 71 -11.13 -7.51 5.15
C GLU A 71 -11.91 -6.30 4.65
N PHE A 72 -13.14 -6.14 5.16
CA PHE A 72 -13.97 -4.97 4.85
C PHE A 72 -13.34 -3.70 5.44
N LEU A 73 -13.20 -2.66 4.63
CA LEU A 73 -12.68 -1.37 5.08
C LEU A 73 -13.83 -0.37 5.27
N ASP A 74 -14.47 0.04 4.18
CA ASP A 74 -15.58 0.98 4.22
C ASP A 74 -16.52 0.86 3.01
N PHE A 75 -17.60 1.65 3.08
CA PHE A 75 -18.54 1.83 1.98
C PHE A 75 -18.97 3.29 1.91
N VAL A 76 -18.77 3.92 0.75
CA VAL A 76 -19.07 5.35 0.55
C VAL A 76 -20.18 5.52 -0.47
N LEU A 77 -21.32 6.10 -0.07
CA LEU A 77 -22.43 6.40 -0.99
C LEU A 77 -22.09 7.57 -1.91
N LEU A 78 -22.39 7.40 -3.19
CA LEU A 78 -22.26 8.40 -4.24
C LEU A 78 -23.63 8.93 -4.65
N ARG A 79 -23.82 10.21 -4.38
CA ARG A 79 -25.08 10.93 -4.55
C ARG A 79 -25.10 11.75 -5.83
N ASP A 80 -26.21 11.75 -6.53
CA ASP A 80 -26.43 12.58 -7.73
C ASP A 80 -26.84 14.03 -7.38
N ALA A 81 -27.04 14.85 -8.42
CA ALA A 81 -27.40 16.27 -8.25
C ALA A 81 -28.77 16.50 -7.59
N GLN A 82 -29.65 15.50 -7.65
CA GLN A 82 -30.98 15.49 -7.04
C GLN A 82 -30.93 15.02 -5.58
N GLY A 83 -29.75 14.62 -5.13
CA GLY A 83 -29.52 14.16 -3.79
C GLY A 83 -29.95 12.72 -3.57
N ILE A 84 -30.08 11.91 -4.64
CA ILE A 84 -30.42 10.49 -4.62
C ILE A 84 -29.13 9.68 -4.63
N ASP A 85 -29.06 8.63 -3.81
CA ASP A 85 -27.90 7.76 -3.79
C ASP A 85 -28.04 6.75 -4.93
N GLN A 86 -27.16 6.81 -5.94
CA GLN A 86 -27.26 5.97 -7.16
C GLN A 86 -26.22 4.84 -7.15
N ARG A 87 -25.03 5.15 -6.63
CA ARG A 87 -23.90 4.23 -6.55
C ARG A 87 -23.27 4.27 -5.16
N GLY A 88 -22.40 3.33 -4.87
CA GLY A 88 -21.50 3.39 -3.73
C GLY A 88 -20.18 2.73 -4.04
N VAL A 89 -19.12 3.18 -3.40
CA VAL A 89 -17.78 2.61 -3.51
C VAL A 89 -17.58 1.67 -2.34
N LEU A 90 -17.44 0.39 -2.63
CA LEU A 90 -17.01 -0.63 -1.67
C LEU A 90 -15.49 -0.67 -1.66
N ARG A 91 -14.88 -0.64 -0.47
CA ARG A 91 -13.44 -0.85 -0.29
C ARG A 91 -13.17 -2.02 0.65
N PHE A 92 -12.25 -2.88 0.24
CA PHE A 92 -11.76 -3.97 1.08
C PHE A 92 -10.26 -4.19 0.84
N SER A 93 -9.54 -4.61 1.87
CA SER A 93 -8.14 -5.03 1.73
C SER A 93 -8.06 -6.51 1.35
N PHE A 94 -6.94 -6.90 0.76
CA PHE A 94 -6.63 -8.29 0.45
C PHE A 94 -5.18 -8.64 0.79
N THR A 95 -4.93 -9.93 1.04
CA THR A 95 -3.61 -10.55 1.13
C THR A 95 -3.61 -11.89 0.41
N ASP A 96 -2.49 -12.25 -0.22
CA ASP A 96 -2.31 -13.52 -0.93
C ASP A 96 -0.82 -13.90 -0.92
N GLY A 97 -0.50 -15.14 -0.55
CA GLY A 97 0.85 -15.63 -0.33
C GLY A 97 1.61 -16.05 -1.59
N ASP A 98 0.91 -16.49 -2.64
CA ASP A 98 1.53 -16.95 -3.88
C ASP A 98 1.34 -15.99 -5.06
N GLY A 99 0.56 -14.92 -4.85
CA GLY A 99 0.45 -13.78 -5.74
C GLY A 99 -0.39 -14.05 -6.99
N ASN A 100 -1.24 -15.06 -6.97
CA ASN A 100 -2.05 -15.50 -8.10
C ASN A 100 -3.42 -14.79 -8.19
N ILE A 101 -3.74 -13.80 -7.34
CA ILE A 101 -4.94 -12.96 -7.51
C ILE A 101 -4.97 -12.31 -8.91
N GLY A 102 -6.14 -12.39 -9.53
CA GLY A 102 -6.47 -11.71 -10.78
C GLY A 102 -6.44 -12.61 -12.01
N LEU A 103 -7.18 -12.19 -13.03
CA LEU A 103 -7.36 -12.92 -14.29
C LEU A 103 -6.72 -12.19 -15.46
N TYR A 104 -6.30 -12.93 -16.50
CA TYR A 104 -5.87 -12.33 -17.75
C TYR A 104 -7.08 -11.81 -18.53
N ASP A 105 -6.89 -10.78 -19.37
CA ASP A 105 -7.98 -10.20 -20.17
C ASP A 105 -8.64 -11.20 -21.14
N ASN A 106 -7.88 -12.22 -21.57
CA ASN A 106 -8.35 -13.27 -22.49
C ASN A 106 -9.08 -14.43 -21.80
N ASP A 107 -9.02 -14.54 -20.48
CA ASP A 107 -9.72 -15.58 -19.73
C ASP A 107 -11.19 -15.22 -19.58
N THR A 108 -12.02 -15.37 -20.61
CA THR A 108 -13.42 -14.89 -20.59
C THR A 108 -14.47 -15.98 -20.41
N LEU A 109 -14.03 -17.22 -20.28
CA LEU A 109 -14.91 -18.38 -20.16
C LEU A 109 -14.92 -18.92 -18.71
N PRO A 110 -16.05 -19.48 -18.25
CA PRO A 110 -16.12 -20.14 -16.96
C PRO A 110 -15.04 -21.23 -16.78
N PRO A 111 -14.45 -21.37 -15.58
CA PRO A 111 -14.75 -20.65 -14.33
C PRO A 111 -14.00 -19.32 -14.16
N TYR A 112 -13.38 -18.79 -15.22
CA TYR A 112 -12.54 -17.58 -15.17
C TYR A 112 -13.23 -16.35 -15.80
N ASP A 113 -14.54 -16.39 -16.00
CA ASP A 113 -15.32 -15.24 -16.44
C ASP A 113 -15.39 -14.15 -15.35
N TYR A 114 -15.37 -14.54 -14.07
CA TYR A 114 -15.33 -13.65 -12.90
C TYR A 114 -14.43 -14.19 -11.79
N ASN A 115 -13.95 -13.29 -10.93
CA ASN A 115 -13.18 -13.65 -9.74
C ASN A 115 -13.39 -12.72 -8.54
N LEU A 116 -14.23 -11.69 -8.68
CA LEU A 116 -14.83 -10.94 -7.60
C LEU A 116 -16.33 -11.26 -7.59
N PHE A 117 -16.84 -11.76 -6.48
CA PHE A 117 -18.23 -12.15 -6.35
C PHE A 117 -18.91 -11.27 -5.31
N VAL A 118 -20.01 -10.63 -5.72
CA VAL A 118 -20.72 -9.68 -4.88
C VAL A 118 -22.21 -10.02 -4.92
N ARG A 119 -22.77 -10.30 -3.75
CA ARG A 119 -24.19 -10.61 -3.56
C ARG A 119 -24.88 -9.41 -2.93
N TYR A 120 -26.08 -9.11 -3.41
CA TYR A 120 -26.86 -7.95 -2.97
C TYR A 120 -28.09 -8.39 -2.19
N PHE A 121 -28.30 -7.75 -1.04
CA PHE A 121 -29.39 -8.05 -0.13
C PHE A 121 -30.20 -6.80 0.17
N GLU A 122 -31.49 -6.96 0.32
CA GLU A 122 -32.41 -5.93 0.80
C GLU A 122 -33.02 -6.35 2.13
N ARG A 123 -33.20 -5.40 3.05
CA ARG A 123 -33.87 -5.65 4.32
C ARG A 123 -35.38 -5.62 4.13
N LYS A 124 -36.00 -6.81 4.19
CA LYS A 124 -37.44 -7.01 4.05
C LYS A 124 -37.99 -7.61 5.33
N ASN A 125 -39.02 -6.97 5.91
CA ASN A 125 -39.67 -7.44 7.14
C ASN A 125 -38.68 -7.73 8.29
N GLY A 126 -37.62 -6.93 8.42
CA GLY A 126 -36.62 -7.06 9.48
C GLY A 126 -35.43 -7.96 9.17
N SER A 127 -35.47 -8.79 8.12
CA SER A 127 -34.37 -9.69 7.71
C SER A 127 -33.77 -9.29 6.37
N PHE A 128 -32.48 -9.55 6.16
CA PHE A 128 -31.86 -9.43 4.84
C PHE A 128 -32.21 -10.62 3.95
N GLN A 129 -32.65 -10.33 2.73
CA GLN A 129 -32.97 -11.32 1.71
C GLN A 129 -32.18 -10.98 0.45
N GLU A 130 -31.56 -11.98 -0.16
CA GLU A 130 -30.82 -11.81 -1.41
C GLU A 130 -31.79 -11.40 -2.53
N VAL A 131 -31.34 -10.45 -3.35
CA VAL A 131 -32.10 -9.94 -4.48
C VAL A 131 -31.20 -9.96 -5.71
N PHE A 132 -31.66 -10.62 -6.76
CA PHE A 132 -31.04 -10.56 -8.07
C PHE A 132 -31.57 -9.33 -8.80
N LEU A 133 -30.65 -8.44 -9.20
CA LEU A 133 -31.02 -7.31 -10.02
C LEU A 133 -31.33 -7.77 -11.44
N VAL A 134 -32.13 -6.99 -12.17
CA VAL A 134 -32.48 -7.28 -13.56
C VAL A 134 -32.08 -6.10 -14.45
N THR A 135 -31.45 -6.40 -15.57
CA THR A 135 -31.09 -5.42 -16.59
C THR A 135 -31.86 -5.68 -17.89
N PRO A 136 -32.44 -4.64 -18.52
CA PRO A 136 -33.04 -4.78 -19.83
C PRO A 136 -31.96 -4.95 -20.89
N ARG A 137 -32.08 -6.03 -21.68
CA ARG A 137 -31.29 -6.31 -22.87
C ARG A 137 -32.20 -6.19 -24.09
N TYR A 138 -31.88 -5.26 -24.97
CA TYR A 138 -32.57 -5.10 -26.25
C TYR A 138 -32.02 -6.11 -27.25
N ILE A 139 -32.88 -6.98 -27.77
CA ILE A 139 -32.52 -7.92 -28.85
C ILE A 139 -32.70 -7.23 -30.22
N ASN A 140 -33.67 -6.32 -30.30
CA ASN A 140 -33.93 -5.44 -31.44
C ASN A 140 -34.72 -4.21 -30.93
N ASP A 141 -35.05 -3.30 -31.83
CA ASP A 141 -35.71 -2.02 -31.51
C ASP A 141 -37.10 -2.16 -30.85
N THR A 142 -37.70 -3.35 -30.85
CA THR A 142 -39.05 -3.60 -30.31
C THR A 142 -39.10 -4.66 -29.21
N THR A 143 -38.01 -5.39 -28.94
CA THR A 143 -37.99 -6.53 -28.02
C THR A 143 -36.98 -6.32 -26.90
N ILE A 144 -37.50 -6.21 -25.68
CA ILE A 144 -36.72 -6.11 -24.44
C ILE A 144 -36.79 -7.45 -23.70
N VAL A 145 -35.64 -8.02 -23.37
CA VAL A 145 -35.51 -9.20 -22.51
C VAL A 145 -34.81 -8.77 -21.23
N TYR A 146 -35.31 -9.18 -20.08
CA TYR A 146 -34.63 -8.93 -18.81
C TYR A 146 -33.68 -10.08 -18.51
N ASP A 147 -32.42 -9.75 -18.25
CA ASP A 147 -31.41 -10.70 -17.79
C ASP A 147 -31.01 -10.40 -16.35
N THR A 148 -30.47 -11.39 -15.66
CA THR A 148 -29.95 -11.24 -14.30
C THR A 148 -28.71 -10.35 -14.35
N ALA A 149 -28.78 -9.20 -13.72
CA ALA A 149 -27.62 -8.36 -13.50
C ALA A 149 -26.86 -8.88 -12.29
N THR A 150 -25.57 -9.15 -12.48
CA THR A 150 -24.66 -9.55 -11.40
C THR A 150 -23.74 -8.39 -11.06
N PHE A 151 -23.33 -8.32 -9.80
CA PHE A 151 -22.25 -7.46 -9.33
C PHE A 151 -20.89 -8.15 -9.40
N ASN A 152 -20.82 -9.35 -9.98
CA ASN A 152 -19.54 -10.03 -10.14
C ASN A 152 -18.59 -9.21 -11.02
N GLY A 153 -17.36 -9.09 -10.56
CA GLY A 153 -16.31 -8.31 -11.19
C GLY A 153 -15.12 -9.16 -11.61
N ARG A 154 -14.19 -8.49 -12.30
CA ARG A 154 -12.90 -9.05 -12.71
C ARG A 154 -11.78 -8.21 -12.11
N ILE A 155 -11.07 -8.78 -11.16
CA ILE A 155 -9.81 -8.25 -10.66
C ILE A 155 -8.75 -8.56 -11.72
N PRO A 156 -8.03 -7.55 -12.24
CA PRO A 156 -6.93 -7.78 -13.17
C PRO A 156 -5.75 -8.44 -12.47
N ILE A 157 -4.76 -8.91 -13.23
CA ILE A 157 -3.56 -9.51 -12.64
C ILE A 157 -2.82 -8.53 -11.74
N LEU A 158 -2.61 -8.94 -10.50
CA LEU A 158 -1.85 -8.21 -9.49
C LEU A 158 -0.45 -8.82 -9.25
N THR A 159 -0.17 -9.99 -9.82
CA THR A 159 1.07 -10.74 -9.63
C THR A 159 2.31 -9.89 -9.97
N PRO A 160 3.26 -9.70 -9.02
CA PRO A 160 4.46 -8.91 -9.27
C PRO A 160 5.47 -9.70 -10.11
N ALA A 161 6.30 -9.00 -10.89
CA ALA A 161 7.35 -9.64 -11.70
C ALA A 161 8.50 -10.27 -10.87
N GLY A 162 8.65 -9.88 -9.59
CA GLY A 162 9.75 -10.30 -8.72
C GLY A 162 9.68 -11.75 -8.24
N LYS A 163 10.71 -12.16 -7.47
CA LYS A 163 10.79 -13.50 -6.85
C LYS A 163 9.83 -13.69 -5.67
N ASN A 164 9.59 -12.63 -4.90
CA ASN A 164 8.54 -12.64 -3.89
C ASN A 164 7.22 -12.35 -4.59
N LYS A 165 6.28 -13.29 -4.46
CA LYS A 165 4.97 -13.22 -5.08
C LYS A 165 3.87 -12.83 -4.09
N ALA A 166 4.14 -12.89 -2.79
CA ALA A 166 3.18 -12.46 -1.79
C ALA A 166 2.78 -10.99 -2.04
N ILE A 167 1.48 -10.74 -2.05
CA ILE A 167 0.88 -9.44 -2.31
C ILE A 167 -0.15 -9.09 -1.25
N SER A 168 -0.29 -7.79 -1.04
CA SER A 168 -1.35 -7.20 -0.22
C SER A 168 -1.72 -5.85 -0.80
N GLY A 169 -2.95 -5.43 -0.59
CA GLY A 169 -3.41 -4.13 -1.07
C GLY A 169 -4.88 -3.89 -0.75
N GLU A 170 -5.45 -2.91 -1.45
CA GLU A 170 -6.86 -2.56 -1.36
C GLU A 170 -7.50 -2.65 -2.75
N ILE A 171 -8.74 -3.12 -2.79
CA ILE A 171 -9.58 -3.14 -3.98
C ILE A 171 -10.76 -2.22 -3.71
N GLU A 172 -11.07 -1.40 -4.72
CA GLU A 172 -12.26 -0.56 -4.74
C GLU A 172 -13.15 -0.98 -5.90
N ASP A 173 -14.43 -1.19 -5.64
CA ASP A 173 -15.43 -1.44 -6.68
C ASP A 173 -16.63 -0.51 -6.51
N THR A 174 -17.13 0.02 -7.63
CA THR A 174 -18.27 0.93 -7.63
C THR A 174 -19.54 0.15 -7.95
N LEU A 175 -20.37 -0.03 -6.94
CA LEU A 175 -21.60 -0.79 -7.01
C LEU A 175 -22.81 0.14 -7.22
N PHE A 176 -23.78 -0.33 -7.99
CA PHE A 176 -25.12 0.24 -7.98
C PHE A 176 -25.84 -0.08 -6.67
N VAL A 177 -26.52 0.90 -6.08
CA VAL A 177 -27.16 0.74 -4.75
C VAL A 177 -28.67 0.94 -4.76
N ASN A 178 -29.23 1.51 -5.82
CA ASN A 178 -30.60 2.01 -5.81
C ASN A 178 -31.51 1.24 -6.76
N ASN A 179 -31.89 0.03 -6.37
CA ASN A 179 -32.81 -0.80 -7.16
C ASN A 179 -34.16 -0.12 -7.42
N PRO A 180 -34.46 0.38 -8.63
CA PRO A 180 -35.67 1.16 -8.90
C PRO A 180 -36.95 0.31 -8.84
N LEU A 181 -36.81 -1.02 -8.87
CA LEU A 181 -37.91 -1.98 -8.78
C LEU A 181 -38.25 -2.37 -7.32
N SER A 182 -37.51 -1.85 -6.35
CA SER A 182 -37.69 -2.14 -4.93
C SER A 182 -38.04 -0.89 -4.12
N ALA A 183 -39.01 -1.05 -3.23
CA ALA A 183 -39.42 -0.03 -2.26
C ALA A 183 -38.56 -0.02 -0.98
N PHE A 184 -37.66 -1.00 -0.80
CA PHE A 184 -36.80 -1.08 0.37
C PHE A 184 -35.57 -0.18 0.21
N ASP A 185 -35.19 0.50 1.29
CA ASP A 185 -34.11 1.48 1.33
C ASP A 185 -32.85 0.98 2.03
N THR A 186 -32.93 -0.15 2.74
CA THR A 186 -31.82 -0.68 3.51
C THR A 186 -31.24 -1.90 2.83
N ILE A 187 -29.96 -1.83 2.46
CA ILE A 187 -29.25 -2.86 1.70
C ILE A 187 -28.03 -3.38 2.47
N MET A 188 -27.47 -4.49 1.99
CA MET A 188 -26.21 -5.06 2.46
C MET A 188 -25.55 -5.81 1.30
N PHE A 189 -24.22 -5.82 1.26
CA PHE A 189 -23.45 -6.64 0.32
C PHE A 189 -22.68 -7.74 1.06
N GLU A 190 -22.55 -8.88 0.39
CA GLU A 190 -21.65 -9.97 0.78
C GLU A 190 -20.64 -10.19 -0.34
N VAL A 191 -19.36 -10.30 0.01
CA VAL A 191 -18.27 -10.33 -0.96
C VAL A 191 -17.27 -11.43 -0.65
N PHE A 192 -16.81 -12.11 -1.70
CA PHE A 192 -15.63 -12.97 -1.67
C PHE A 192 -14.90 -12.87 -3.01
N ILE A 193 -13.62 -13.25 -3.01
CA ILE A 193 -12.81 -13.32 -4.22
C ILE A 193 -12.32 -14.75 -4.43
N ARG A 194 -11.93 -15.02 -5.67
CA ARG A 194 -11.27 -16.26 -6.05
C ARG A 194 -9.95 -15.94 -6.74
N ASP A 195 -8.91 -16.69 -6.42
CA ASP A 195 -7.65 -16.55 -7.12
C ASP A 195 -7.63 -17.32 -8.45
N ARG A 196 -6.47 -17.35 -9.13
CA ARG A 196 -6.33 -18.06 -10.40
C ARG A 196 -6.22 -19.57 -10.27
N ASP A 197 -5.88 -20.10 -9.10
CA ASP A 197 -5.88 -21.53 -8.80
C ASP A 197 -7.23 -22.02 -8.24
N LEU A 198 -8.22 -21.13 -8.23
CA LEU A 198 -9.60 -21.33 -7.79
C LEU A 198 -9.79 -21.44 -6.27
N ASN A 199 -8.82 -20.97 -5.47
CA ASN A 199 -9.00 -20.85 -4.02
C ASN A 199 -9.90 -19.65 -3.71
N GLU A 200 -10.87 -19.86 -2.82
CA GLU A 200 -11.79 -18.81 -2.37
C GLU A 200 -11.29 -18.15 -1.09
N SER A 201 -11.54 -16.85 -0.98
CA SER A 201 -11.28 -16.12 0.26
C SER A 201 -12.31 -16.43 1.34
N ASN A 202 -12.06 -15.91 2.54
CA ASN A 202 -13.14 -15.67 3.49
C ASN A 202 -14.20 -14.73 2.89
N VAL A 203 -15.40 -14.77 3.45
CA VAL A 203 -16.52 -13.91 3.06
C VAL A 203 -16.58 -12.70 3.98
N ILE A 204 -16.76 -11.51 3.43
CA ILE A 204 -17.00 -10.27 4.17
C ILE A 204 -18.39 -9.72 3.89
N GLN A 205 -18.93 -8.95 4.84
CA GLN A 205 -20.22 -8.31 4.72
C GLN A 205 -20.11 -6.83 5.05
N THR A 206 -20.85 -6.00 4.32
CA THR A 206 -21.00 -4.59 4.70
C THR A 206 -21.93 -4.46 5.92
N PRO A 207 -21.84 -3.37 6.69
CA PRO A 207 -22.93 -3.00 7.57
C PRO A 207 -24.22 -2.73 6.77
N PRO A 208 -25.40 -2.65 7.44
CA PRO A 208 -26.61 -2.12 6.83
C PRO A 208 -26.40 -0.71 6.27
N ILE A 209 -26.71 -0.51 4.99
CA ILE A 209 -26.59 0.77 4.29
C ILE A 209 -27.99 1.28 3.97
N VAL A 210 -28.32 2.48 4.44
CA VAL A 210 -29.60 3.15 4.11
C VAL A 210 -29.40 4.05 2.90
N VAL A 211 -30.11 3.73 1.81
CA VAL A 211 -30.03 4.37 0.50
C VAL A 211 -31.19 5.35 0.35
N LYS A 212 -30.88 6.60 0.01
CA LYS A 212 -31.91 7.55 -0.38
C LYS A 212 -32.39 7.23 -1.80
N LYS A 213 -33.63 6.71 -1.87
CA LYS A 213 -34.33 6.29 -3.10
C LYS A 213 -34.75 7.47 -3.98
N GLN A 214 -34.91 7.20 -5.28
CA GLN A 214 -35.46 8.15 -6.27
C GLN A 214 -36.95 8.41 -6.04
#